data_AF-A0A9P4JMM3-F1
#
_entry.id   AF-A0A9P4JMM3-F1
#
_cell.length_a   1.000
_cell.length_b   1.000
_cell.length_c   1.000
_cell.angle_alpha   90.00
_cell.angle_beta   90.00
_cell.angle_gamma   90.00
#
_symmetry.space_group_name_H-M   'P 1'
#
loop_
_entity.id
_entity.type
_entity.pdbx_description
1 polymer ?
#
loop_
_entity_poly.entity_id
_entity_poly.type
_entity_poly.pdbx_seq_one_letter_code
_entity_poly.pdbx_strand_id
1 'polypeptide(L)'
;MATKQLPNSKLPKLVTKTRVIILSDISNEPDDAESLVRYLTYANQFDTEGLVAVTSTWLRDAVRPEEIRKIVNVYGEVVENLNAHVHPNWKYPSADELRGVVRKGAEAYGMSAMGDDTPLSPGAQLLIDRIEAPDTRPLWILCWGGVVDLAHALLTLDDKHHPEDSARLRSRLRIYAISDQDDAGLWIRTNFPDVFYIVSVHGWNQYGLAAWTGISGEEYYGFDQGGPETEKWTRGWLRQNIQIGPLGKMYPDYKYIPEGDTPSFLHLIQNGLSNPEHPDYGSWGGRYIKTSPSDAVDSNHYGDAVDRVLGADGRLYTSNHATIWRWREAFQNDFAARMQWSMTKEFGECNHHPVIWLNDTTGLEPVKLDAEAGSKVILDASRTYDLDADDKLTFKWFHYREPSAVNWLVDQEVGIVTIAPLDPEARKVEVTIPPAEKYNFKIVSDRRAKKQVANGPVLHLVLQVTDSGTPPLTSYRRILLQVTNNKLVPPIATPIAAAPMAPGAVVPLVLGAVGNAVPSAAAVGNSTSRAAAVIGNSIDAILGNGERKESK
;
A
#
# COMPACT_ATOMS: atom_id res chain seq x y z
N MET A 1 12.60 17.00 37.99
CA MET A 1 13.62 17.41 37.01
C MET A 1 12.88 17.92 35.79
N ALA A 2 13.26 19.06 35.22
CA ALA A 2 12.58 19.60 34.04
C ALA A 2 12.75 18.62 32.87
N THR A 3 11.65 18.05 32.38
CA THR A 3 11.59 17.24 31.17
C THR A 3 12.11 18.08 30.01
N LYS A 4 13.32 17.78 29.56
CA LYS A 4 13.95 18.46 28.44
C LYS A 4 13.24 17.98 27.19
N GLN A 5 12.16 18.67 26.80
CA GLN A 5 11.38 18.33 25.61
C GLN A 5 12.33 18.29 24.40
N LEU A 6 12.38 17.17 23.68
CA LEU A 6 13.20 17.02 22.48
C LEU A 6 12.83 18.13 21.48
N PRO A 7 13.80 18.76 20.80
CA PRO A 7 13.49 19.75 19.79
C PRO A 7 12.61 19.14 18.69
N ASN A 8 11.52 19.80 18.31
CA ASN A 8 10.62 19.33 17.25
C ASN A 8 11.35 18.98 15.94
N SER A 9 12.50 19.60 15.68
CA SER A 9 13.34 19.32 14.52
C SER A 9 13.93 17.91 14.48
N LYS A 10 13.98 17.19 15.62
CA LYS A 10 14.48 15.82 15.72
C LYS A 10 13.40 14.76 15.51
N LEU A 11 12.13 15.10 15.76
CA LEU A 11 11.02 14.15 15.64
C LEU A 11 10.76 13.80 14.17
N PRO A 12 10.41 12.54 13.87
CA PRO A 12 10.04 12.09 12.54
C PRO A 12 8.93 12.95 11.93
N LYS A 13 9.05 13.20 10.63
CA LYS A 13 8.03 13.87 9.82
C LYS A 13 7.50 12.89 8.80
N LEU A 14 6.18 12.91 8.61
CA LEU A 14 5.52 12.19 7.55
C LEU A 14 5.72 12.94 6.22
N VAL A 15 5.56 12.22 5.11
CA VAL A 15 5.59 12.81 3.76
C VAL A 15 4.27 13.53 3.51
N THR A 16 3.17 12.87 3.86
CA THR A 16 1.81 13.40 3.82
C THR A 16 0.92 12.60 4.76
N LYS A 17 -0.26 13.11 5.10
CA LYS A 17 -1.31 12.25 5.66
C LYS A 17 -2.08 11.62 4.51
N THR A 18 -2.11 10.30 4.47
CA THR A 18 -2.85 9.56 3.43
C THR A 18 -4.34 9.67 3.74
N ARG A 19 -5.16 10.03 2.74
CA ARG A 19 -6.62 10.08 2.91
C ARG A 19 -7.16 8.66 2.93
N VAL A 20 -7.93 8.32 3.96
CA VAL A 20 -8.42 6.96 4.18
C VAL A 20 -9.91 6.95 4.49
N ILE A 21 -10.65 6.04 3.86
CA ILE A 21 -11.97 5.58 4.28
C ILE A 21 -11.89 4.09 4.59
N ILE A 22 -12.50 3.66 5.68
CA ILE A 22 -12.59 2.25 6.07
C ILE A 22 -14.03 1.79 5.93
N LEU A 23 -14.24 0.66 5.24
CA LEU A 23 -15.50 -0.06 5.13
C LEU A 23 -15.37 -1.34 5.96
N SER A 24 -16.06 -1.44 7.08
CA SER A 24 -15.89 -2.52 8.06
C SER A 24 -17.22 -3.12 8.46
N ASP A 25 -17.32 -4.45 8.46
CA ASP A 25 -18.46 -5.23 8.97
C ASP A 25 -18.32 -5.56 10.45
N ILE A 26 -17.70 -4.63 11.19
CA ILE A 26 -17.44 -4.70 12.63
C ILE A 26 -18.55 -5.37 13.42
N SER A 27 -18.14 -6.23 14.35
CA SER A 27 -18.98 -7.10 15.19
C SER A 27 -19.49 -8.36 14.50
N ASN A 28 -19.18 -8.59 13.23
CA ASN A 28 -19.23 -9.93 12.66
C ASN A 28 -18.30 -10.88 13.45
N GLU A 29 -17.02 -10.51 13.49
CA GLU A 29 -15.96 -11.17 14.23
C GLU A 29 -15.18 -10.15 15.09
N PRO A 30 -14.35 -10.60 16.05
CA PRO A 30 -13.60 -9.69 16.91
C PRO A 30 -12.52 -8.87 16.17
N ASP A 31 -12.04 -9.34 15.02
CA ASP A 31 -10.86 -8.85 14.31
C ASP A 31 -11.01 -7.44 13.73
N ASP A 32 -12.20 -7.02 13.27
CA ASP A 32 -12.44 -5.62 12.90
C ASP A 32 -12.21 -4.67 14.10
N ALA A 33 -12.62 -5.08 15.30
CA ALA A 33 -12.42 -4.29 16.51
C ALA A 33 -10.95 -4.26 16.93
N GLU A 34 -10.25 -5.39 16.80
CA GLU A 34 -8.79 -5.49 16.99
C GLU A 34 -8.06 -4.55 16.02
N SER A 35 -8.39 -4.63 14.74
CA SER A 35 -7.81 -3.83 13.64
C SER A 35 -8.11 -2.35 13.82
N LEU A 36 -9.32 -1.98 14.28
CA LEU A 36 -9.67 -0.58 14.57
C LEU A 36 -8.88 -0.03 15.76
N VAL A 37 -8.74 -0.80 16.85
CA VAL A 37 -7.91 -0.40 17.99
C VAL A 37 -6.48 -0.11 17.52
N ARG A 38 -5.90 -1.01 16.74
CA ARG A 38 -4.57 -0.82 16.18
C ARG A 38 -4.50 0.39 15.26
N TYR A 39 -5.41 0.52 14.30
CA TYR A 39 -5.48 1.65 13.36
C TYR A 39 -5.44 3.00 14.09
N LEU A 40 -6.19 3.13 15.19
CA LEU A 40 -6.25 4.37 15.99
C LEU A 40 -4.88 4.75 16.59
N THR A 41 -4.01 3.77 16.85
CA THR A 41 -2.63 4.01 17.28
C THR A 41 -1.70 4.48 16.16
N TYR A 42 -2.15 4.45 14.90
CA TYR A 42 -1.46 5.02 13.72
C TYR A 42 -2.23 6.18 13.07
N ALA A 43 -3.39 6.58 13.62
CA ALA A 43 -4.26 7.58 13.00
C ALA A 43 -3.58 8.94 12.77
N ASN A 44 -2.46 9.21 13.43
CA ASN A 44 -1.61 10.38 13.15
C ASN A 44 -1.00 10.38 11.73
N GLN A 45 -0.97 9.23 11.05
CA GLN A 45 -0.48 9.08 9.68
C GLN A 45 -1.56 9.26 8.60
N PHE A 46 -2.81 9.42 9.01
CA PHE A 46 -3.95 9.40 8.12
C PHE A 46 -4.80 10.66 8.26
N ASP A 47 -5.41 11.06 7.15
CA ASP A 47 -6.61 11.89 7.14
C ASP A 47 -7.78 10.90 7.04
N THR A 48 -8.32 10.49 8.19
CA THR A 48 -9.47 9.58 8.24
C THR A 48 -10.72 10.33 7.82
N GLU A 49 -11.23 10.05 6.62
CA GLU A 49 -12.36 10.74 6.01
C GLU A 49 -13.68 9.98 6.11
N GLY A 50 -13.63 8.72 6.53
CA GLY A 50 -14.80 7.86 6.72
C GLY A 50 -14.49 6.60 7.52
N LEU A 51 -15.40 6.28 8.45
CA LEU A 51 -15.47 5.00 9.14
C LEU A 51 -16.90 4.46 8.92
N VAL A 52 -17.07 3.62 7.92
CA VAL A 52 -18.39 3.16 7.46
C VAL A 52 -18.62 1.74 7.93
N ALA A 53 -19.65 1.54 8.74
CA ALA A 53 -20.10 0.20 9.09
C ALA A 53 -20.92 -0.39 7.94
N VAL A 54 -20.46 -1.50 7.35
CA VAL A 54 -21.03 -2.14 6.15
C VAL A 54 -21.46 -3.58 6.44
N THR A 55 -22.12 -4.22 5.48
CA THR A 55 -22.42 -5.65 5.49
C THR A 55 -21.28 -6.44 4.85
N SER A 56 -21.32 -7.76 5.00
CA SER A 56 -20.43 -8.73 4.32
C SER A 56 -21.18 -10.05 4.13
N THR A 57 -20.51 -11.07 3.58
CA THR A 57 -21.07 -12.44 3.58
C THR A 57 -21.34 -12.99 4.98
N TRP A 58 -20.62 -12.49 5.99
CA TRP A 58 -20.66 -12.97 7.37
C TRP A 58 -21.63 -12.14 8.24
N LEU A 59 -21.86 -10.88 7.85
CA LEU A 59 -22.90 -10.01 8.41
C LEU A 59 -23.76 -9.41 7.29
N ARG A 60 -24.80 -10.13 6.87
CA ARG A 60 -25.47 -9.91 5.57
C ARG A 60 -26.53 -8.81 5.54
N ASP A 61 -27.16 -8.51 6.67
CA ASP A 61 -28.43 -7.77 6.72
C ASP A 61 -28.47 -6.71 7.83
N ALA A 62 -27.33 -6.41 8.43
CA ALA A 62 -27.25 -5.46 9.53
C ALA A 62 -25.87 -4.80 9.59
N VAL A 63 -25.79 -3.62 10.20
CA VAL A 63 -24.52 -2.88 10.40
C VAL A 63 -24.44 -2.35 11.83
N ARG A 64 -23.23 -2.05 12.32
CA ARG A 64 -22.96 -1.70 13.74
C ARG A 64 -22.09 -0.44 13.93
N PRO A 65 -22.48 0.73 13.40
CA PRO A 65 -21.67 1.94 13.53
C PRO A 65 -21.54 2.45 14.98
N GLU A 66 -22.38 2.01 15.90
CA GLU A 66 -22.27 2.24 17.34
C GLU A 66 -21.05 1.58 17.98
N GLU A 67 -20.61 0.40 17.49
CA GLU A 67 -19.40 -0.26 18.01
C GLU A 67 -18.14 0.49 17.58
N ILE A 68 -18.11 1.05 16.37
CA ILE A 68 -17.06 2.00 15.94
C ILE A 68 -17.01 3.19 16.89
N ARG A 69 -18.16 3.82 17.17
CA ARG A 69 -18.24 4.99 18.06
C ARG A 69 -17.78 4.67 19.47
N LYS A 70 -18.10 3.48 19.98
CA LYS A 70 -17.68 3.01 21.31
C LYS A 70 -16.16 2.93 21.41
N ILE A 71 -15.48 2.34 20.43
CA ILE A 71 -14.01 2.28 20.40
C ILE A 71 -13.41 3.68 20.28
N VAL A 72 -13.93 4.52 19.38
CA VAL A 72 -13.48 5.91 19.19
C VAL A 72 -13.67 6.77 20.45
N ASN A 73 -14.74 6.54 21.22
CA ASN A 73 -14.97 7.25 22.48
C ASN A 73 -13.87 6.95 23.50
N VAL A 74 -13.50 5.67 23.66
CA VAL A 74 -12.42 5.25 24.58
C VAL A 74 -11.07 5.76 24.08
N TYR A 75 -10.85 5.78 22.77
CA TYR A 75 -9.66 6.40 22.17
C TYR A 75 -9.52 7.89 22.55
N GLY A 76 -10.64 8.62 22.68
CA GLY A 76 -10.65 10.00 23.15
C GLY A 76 -10.05 10.19 24.54
N GLU A 77 -10.03 9.15 25.39
CA GLU A 77 -9.39 9.19 26.71
C GLU A 77 -7.86 9.17 26.63
N VAL A 78 -7.29 8.66 25.53
CA VAL A 78 -5.85 8.42 25.38
C VAL A 78 -5.17 9.24 24.27
N VAL A 79 -5.93 9.93 23.41
CA VAL A 79 -5.37 10.65 22.25
C VAL A 79 -4.34 11.71 22.63
N GLU A 80 -4.50 12.38 23.78
CA GLU A 80 -3.54 13.36 24.26
C GLU A 80 -2.25 12.74 24.80
N ASN A 81 -2.28 11.46 25.21
CA ASN A 81 -1.10 10.68 25.53
C ASN A 81 -0.34 10.39 24.24
N LEU A 82 -1.01 9.81 23.24
CA LEU A 82 -0.45 9.54 21.91
C LEU A 82 0.15 10.80 21.25
N ASN A 83 -0.53 11.95 21.35
CA ASN A 83 -0.05 13.22 20.81
C ASN A 83 1.23 13.75 21.46
N ALA A 84 1.59 13.30 22.67
CA ALA A 84 2.84 13.67 23.33
C ALA A 84 4.07 12.99 22.72
N HIS A 85 3.88 11.88 21.99
CA HIS A 85 4.95 11.05 21.42
C HIS A 85 5.23 11.33 19.94
N VAL A 86 4.50 12.26 19.31
CA VAL A 86 4.61 12.54 17.87
C VAL A 86 4.87 14.01 17.59
N HIS A 87 5.36 14.30 16.39
CA HIS A 87 5.61 15.67 15.94
C HIS A 87 4.30 16.49 15.95
N PRO A 88 4.29 17.74 16.44
CA PRO A 88 3.05 18.53 16.66
C PRO A 88 2.29 18.92 15.39
N ASN A 89 2.91 18.80 14.21
CA ASN A 89 2.24 18.97 12.90
C ASN A 89 1.61 17.68 12.37
N TRP A 90 1.92 16.53 12.97
CA TRP A 90 1.46 15.20 12.58
C TRP A 90 0.72 14.56 13.76
N LYS A 91 -0.20 15.32 14.36
CA LYS A 91 -1.01 14.87 15.48
C LYS A 91 -2.01 13.81 15.07
N TYR A 92 -2.35 12.97 16.03
CA TYR A 92 -3.51 12.12 16.00
C TYR A 92 -4.80 12.96 15.88
N PRO A 93 -5.80 12.51 15.08
CA PRO A 93 -7.10 13.17 15.02
C PRO A 93 -7.82 13.02 16.37
N SER A 94 -8.60 14.02 16.74
CA SER A 94 -9.45 13.97 17.91
C SER A 94 -10.57 12.92 17.76
N ALA A 95 -11.09 12.43 18.88
CA ALA A 95 -12.27 11.56 18.86
C ALA A 95 -13.48 12.25 18.21
N ASP A 96 -13.61 13.57 18.30
CA ASP A 96 -14.71 14.33 17.69
C ASP A 96 -14.64 14.32 16.16
N GLU A 97 -13.43 14.52 15.60
CA GLU A 97 -13.19 14.42 14.16
C GLU A 97 -13.53 13.01 13.64
N LEU A 98 -13.07 11.97 14.35
CA LEU A 98 -13.35 10.58 13.99
C LEU A 98 -14.85 10.23 14.12
N ARG A 99 -15.52 10.63 15.21
CA ARG A 99 -16.97 10.44 15.39
C ARG A 99 -17.76 11.12 14.27
N GLY A 100 -17.30 12.30 13.84
CA GLY A 100 -17.92 13.10 12.77
C GLY A 100 -17.96 12.40 11.41
N VAL A 101 -17.06 11.44 11.17
CA VAL A 101 -16.98 10.67 9.92
C VAL A 101 -17.51 9.23 10.03
N VAL A 102 -18.06 8.84 11.19
CA VAL A 102 -18.72 7.52 11.31
C VAL A 102 -20.06 7.54 10.57
N ARG A 103 -20.24 6.60 9.63
CA ARG A 103 -21.49 6.45 8.86
C ARG A 103 -21.99 5.02 8.87
N LYS A 104 -23.28 4.90 8.58
CA LYS A 104 -23.98 3.64 8.39
C LYS A 104 -24.01 3.33 6.88
N GLY A 105 -23.58 2.14 6.49
CA GLY A 105 -23.69 1.62 5.13
C GLY A 105 -25.06 1.03 4.83
N ALA A 106 -25.17 0.30 3.71
CA ALA A 106 -26.38 -0.41 3.34
C ALA A 106 -26.61 -1.65 4.23
N GLU A 107 -27.86 -1.94 4.58
CA GLU A 107 -28.26 -3.12 5.39
C GLU A 107 -28.76 -4.28 4.52
N ALA A 108 -28.06 -4.55 3.42
CA ALA A 108 -28.31 -5.70 2.58
C ALA A 108 -26.99 -6.20 1.99
N TYR A 109 -26.97 -7.48 1.61
CA TYR A 109 -25.76 -8.13 1.15
C TYR A 109 -25.47 -7.76 -0.30
N GLY A 110 -24.31 -7.17 -0.55
CA GLY A 110 -23.74 -7.05 -1.89
C GLY A 110 -24.72 -6.45 -2.91
N MET A 111 -24.72 -6.96 -4.13
CA MET A 111 -25.51 -6.42 -5.23
C MET A 111 -27.02 -6.47 -5.02
N SER A 112 -27.52 -7.23 -4.03
CA SER A 112 -28.95 -7.17 -3.64
C SER A 112 -29.36 -5.86 -3.00
N ALA A 113 -28.41 -5.08 -2.49
CA ALA A 113 -28.65 -3.72 -2.02
C ALA A 113 -28.66 -2.69 -3.15
N MET A 114 -28.53 -3.08 -4.42
CA MET A 114 -28.51 -2.17 -5.58
C MET A 114 -29.85 -2.19 -6.33
N GLY A 115 -30.19 -1.06 -6.96
CA GLY A 115 -31.38 -0.92 -7.81
C GLY A 115 -31.69 0.54 -8.12
N ASP A 116 -32.39 0.80 -9.23
CA ASP A 116 -32.69 2.16 -9.71
C ASP A 116 -33.44 3.01 -8.67
N ASP A 117 -34.30 2.36 -7.87
CA ASP A 117 -35.09 2.99 -6.80
C ASP A 117 -34.46 2.85 -5.40
N THR A 118 -33.25 2.27 -5.29
CA THR A 118 -32.61 2.05 -3.99
C THR A 118 -31.91 3.32 -3.52
N PRO A 119 -32.29 3.90 -2.36
CA PRO A 119 -31.66 5.13 -1.88
C PRO A 119 -30.21 4.88 -1.46
N LEU A 120 -29.36 5.89 -1.68
CA LEU A 120 -27.99 5.89 -1.17
C LEU A 120 -27.97 5.80 0.36
N SER A 121 -27.14 4.90 0.89
CA SER A 121 -26.84 4.89 2.31
C SER A 121 -26.05 6.16 2.71
N PRO A 122 -26.05 6.55 3.99
CA PRO A 122 -25.16 7.59 4.48
C PRO A 122 -23.66 7.31 4.22
N GLY A 123 -23.26 6.04 4.14
CA GLY A 123 -21.91 5.60 3.80
C GLY A 123 -21.58 5.82 2.33
N ALA A 124 -22.47 5.39 1.42
CA ALA A 124 -22.33 5.61 -0.01
C ALA A 124 -22.31 7.10 -0.36
N GLN A 125 -23.16 7.91 0.29
CA GLN A 125 -23.14 9.37 0.12
C GLN A 125 -21.81 9.98 0.59
N LEU A 126 -21.29 9.56 1.74
CA LEU A 126 -19.97 10.02 2.21
C LEU A 126 -18.86 9.68 1.20
N LEU A 127 -18.87 8.48 0.64
CA LEU A 127 -17.91 8.07 -0.39
C LEU A 127 -17.99 9.00 -1.60
N ILE A 128 -19.18 9.26 -2.14
CA ILE A 128 -19.40 10.20 -3.25
C ILE A 128 -18.83 11.59 -2.90
N ASP A 129 -19.19 12.13 -1.73
CA ASP A 129 -18.76 13.46 -1.30
C ASP A 129 -17.22 13.57 -1.21
N ARG A 130 -16.56 12.54 -0.67
CA ARG A 130 -15.09 12.50 -0.55
C ARG A 130 -14.38 12.26 -1.87
N ILE A 131 -15.01 11.54 -2.80
CA ILE A 131 -14.50 11.34 -4.15
C ILE A 131 -14.63 12.63 -4.96
N GLU A 132 -15.74 13.36 -4.85
CA GLU A 132 -15.95 14.61 -5.58
C GLU A 132 -15.18 15.80 -4.99
N ALA A 133 -14.71 15.69 -3.74
CA ALA A 133 -13.96 16.74 -3.07
C ALA A 133 -12.79 17.26 -3.92
N PRO A 134 -12.50 18.58 -3.88
CA PRO A 134 -11.44 19.22 -4.65
C PRO A 134 -10.05 18.95 -4.04
N ASP A 135 -9.78 17.71 -3.63
CA ASP A 135 -8.48 17.24 -3.13
C ASP A 135 -7.89 16.23 -4.12
N THR A 136 -6.79 16.61 -4.78
CA THR A 136 -6.12 15.79 -5.80
C THR A 136 -5.30 14.65 -5.23
N ARG A 137 -5.13 14.58 -3.90
CA ARG A 137 -4.41 13.47 -3.26
C ARG A 137 -5.18 12.16 -3.44
N PRO A 138 -4.45 11.04 -3.46
CA PRO A 138 -5.03 9.72 -3.34
C PRO A 138 -6.04 9.55 -2.22
N LEU A 139 -7.19 8.92 -2.53
CA LEU A 139 -8.14 8.42 -1.55
C LEU A 139 -8.06 6.90 -1.49
N TRP A 140 -7.60 6.39 -0.35
CA TRP A 140 -7.54 4.97 -0.07
C TRP A 140 -8.83 4.49 0.57
N ILE A 141 -9.38 3.39 0.06
CA ILE A 141 -10.55 2.72 0.60
C ILE A 141 -10.11 1.34 1.07
N LEU A 142 -10.15 1.14 2.38
CA LEU A 142 -9.76 -0.10 3.04
C LEU A 142 -11.02 -0.91 3.31
N CYS A 143 -11.14 -2.07 2.67
CA CYS A 143 -12.35 -2.88 2.72
C CYS A 143 -12.10 -4.11 3.60
N TRP A 144 -12.59 -4.01 4.84
CA TRP A 144 -12.53 -5.05 5.87
C TRP A 144 -13.75 -5.97 5.80
N GLY A 145 -14.87 -5.45 5.29
CA GLY A 145 -16.09 -6.22 4.98
C GLY A 145 -16.46 -6.19 3.49
N GLY A 146 -17.77 -6.12 3.21
CA GLY A 146 -18.30 -5.94 1.87
C GLY A 146 -18.07 -4.53 1.32
N VAL A 147 -18.29 -4.38 0.00
CA VAL A 147 -17.99 -3.15 -0.74
C VAL A 147 -19.18 -2.61 -1.52
N VAL A 148 -20.40 -3.06 -1.18
CA VAL A 148 -21.63 -2.58 -1.83
C VAL A 148 -21.79 -1.06 -1.80
N ASP A 149 -21.47 -0.39 -0.69
CA ASP A 149 -21.54 1.07 -0.58
C ASP A 149 -20.57 1.77 -1.55
N LEU A 150 -19.42 1.15 -1.83
CA LEU A 150 -18.49 1.62 -2.85
C LEU A 150 -19.00 1.37 -4.26
N ALA A 151 -19.60 0.21 -4.52
CA ALA A 151 -20.23 -0.08 -5.81
C ALA A 151 -21.35 0.93 -6.12
N HIS A 152 -22.21 1.25 -5.14
CA HIS A 152 -23.21 2.32 -5.22
C HIS A 152 -22.60 3.67 -5.56
N ALA A 153 -21.55 4.06 -4.83
CA ALA A 153 -20.88 5.34 -5.05
C ALA A 153 -20.28 5.43 -6.46
N LEU A 154 -19.58 4.38 -6.91
CA LEU A 154 -18.97 4.34 -8.24
C LEU A 154 -20.01 4.39 -9.37
N LEU A 155 -21.09 3.61 -9.26
CA LEU A 155 -22.17 3.64 -10.25
C LEU A 155 -22.83 5.02 -10.31
N THR A 156 -23.14 5.61 -9.16
CA THR A 156 -23.74 6.93 -9.08
C THR A 156 -22.85 8.00 -9.71
N LEU A 157 -21.55 7.95 -9.47
CA LEU A 157 -20.59 8.87 -10.07
C LEU A 157 -20.50 8.68 -11.59
N ASP A 158 -20.56 7.43 -12.07
CA ASP A 158 -20.53 7.13 -13.50
C ASP A 158 -21.78 7.62 -14.23
N ASP A 159 -22.96 7.48 -13.62
CA ASP A 159 -24.22 7.98 -14.17
C ASP A 159 -24.33 9.50 -14.12
N LYS A 160 -23.76 10.14 -13.08
CA LYS A 160 -23.85 11.59 -12.84
C LYS A 160 -22.90 12.40 -13.71
N HIS A 161 -21.72 11.87 -14.04
CA HIS A 161 -20.65 12.64 -14.67
C HIS A 161 -20.43 12.27 -16.13
N HIS A 162 -19.83 13.19 -16.90
CA HIS A 162 -19.30 12.85 -18.22
C HIS A 162 -18.25 11.74 -18.10
N PRO A 163 -18.11 10.79 -19.06
CA PRO A 163 -17.18 9.67 -18.94
C PRO A 163 -15.73 10.06 -18.59
N GLU A 164 -15.24 11.17 -19.15
CA GLU A 164 -13.89 11.68 -18.84
C GLU A 164 -13.75 12.17 -17.38
N ASP A 165 -14.80 12.80 -16.84
CA ASP A 165 -14.81 13.24 -15.45
C ASP A 165 -14.95 12.06 -14.49
N SER A 166 -15.81 11.09 -14.81
CA SER A 166 -15.95 9.85 -14.04
C SER A 166 -14.62 9.08 -13.96
N ALA A 167 -13.93 8.90 -15.10
CA ALA A 167 -12.61 8.28 -15.14
C ALA A 167 -11.57 9.07 -14.34
N ARG A 168 -11.58 10.41 -14.41
CA ARG A 168 -10.69 11.28 -13.61
C ARG A 168 -10.97 11.19 -12.11
N LEU A 169 -12.22 11.01 -11.69
CA LEU A 169 -12.57 10.78 -10.29
C LEU A 169 -12.04 9.41 -9.82
N ARG A 170 -12.28 8.35 -10.62
CA ARG A 170 -11.82 6.99 -10.33
C ARG A 170 -10.30 6.84 -10.31
N SER A 171 -9.57 7.58 -11.17
CA SER A 171 -8.11 7.52 -11.20
C SER A 171 -7.44 8.03 -9.90
N ARG A 172 -8.20 8.63 -8.99
CA ARG A 172 -7.74 9.03 -7.64
C ARG A 172 -8.02 7.99 -6.56
N LEU A 173 -8.75 6.93 -6.86
CA LEU A 173 -9.09 5.87 -5.91
C LEU A 173 -8.00 4.82 -5.85
N ARG A 174 -7.73 4.34 -4.63
CA ARG A 174 -6.94 3.13 -4.38
C ARG A 174 -7.74 2.26 -3.44
N ILE A 175 -8.07 1.06 -3.86
CA ILE A 175 -8.84 0.11 -3.07
C ILE A 175 -7.90 -0.97 -2.58
N TYR A 176 -7.99 -1.29 -1.30
CA TYR A 176 -7.39 -2.49 -0.74
C TYR A 176 -8.49 -3.30 -0.06
N ALA A 177 -8.85 -4.43 -0.67
CA ALA A 177 -9.85 -5.34 -0.15
C ALA A 177 -9.21 -6.59 0.50
N ILE A 178 -9.63 -6.90 1.72
CA ILE A 178 -9.27 -8.12 2.46
C ILE A 178 -10.06 -9.28 1.88
N SER A 179 -9.56 -9.75 0.73
CA SER A 179 -10.36 -10.52 -0.25
C SER A 179 -11.64 -9.75 -0.65
N ASP A 180 -12.45 -10.31 -1.55
CA ASP A 180 -13.80 -9.79 -1.78
C ASP A 180 -14.76 -10.55 -0.84
N GLN A 181 -15.46 -9.86 0.06
CA GLN A 181 -16.38 -10.49 1.04
C GLN A 181 -17.86 -10.36 0.69
N ASP A 182 -18.17 -9.78 -0.46
CA ASP A 182 -19.49 -9.81 -1.10
C ASP A 182 -19.33 -9.95 -2.63
N ASP A 183 -20.45 -9.99 -3.35
CA ASP A 183 -20.45 -10.03 -4.82
C ASP A 183 -20.20 -8.66 -5.48
N ALA A 184 -20.17 -7.56 -4.70
CA ALA A 184 -19.92 -6.23 -5.20
C ALA A 184 -18.44 -6.01 -5.55
N GLY A 185 -17.51 -6.67 -4.85
CA GLY A 185 -16.07 -6.58 -5.17
C GLY A 185 -15.74 -7.11 -6.58
N LEU A 186 -16.26 -8.29 -6.93
CA LEU A 186 -16.16 -8.82 -8.29
C LEU A 186 -16.85 -7.91 -9.31
N TRP A 187 -18.01 -7.34 -8.96
CA TRP A 187 -18.74 -6.42 -9.83
C TRP A 187 -17.91 -5.15 -10.11
N ILE A 188 -17.30 -4.53 -9.10
CA ILE A 188 -16.42 -3.35 -9.27
C ILE A 188 -15.27 -3.70 -10.20
N ARG A 189 -14.56 -4.79 -9.94
CA ARG A 189 -13.41 -5.23 -10.77
C ARG A 189 -13.82 -5.60 -12.20
N THR A 190 -15.08 -5.86 -12.46
CA THR A 190 -15.55 -6.15 -13.82
C THR A 190 -15.98 -4.88 -14.56
N ASN A 191 -16.63 -3.94 -13.87
CA ASN A 191 -17.24 -2.77 -14.49
C ASN A 191 -16.33 -1.53 -14.47
N PHE A 192 -15.36 -1.46 -13.54
CA PHE A 192 -14.41 -0.36 -13.40
C PHE A 192 -12.96 -0.88 -13.36
N PRO A 193 -12.48 -1.53 -14.44
CA PRO A 193 -11.16 -2.16 -14.45
C PRO A 193 -10.00 -1.18 -14.32
N ASP A 194 -10.24 0.11 -14.61
CA ASP A 194 -9.29 1.22 -14.50
C ASP A 194 -8.95 1.57 -13.03
N VAL A 195 -9.79 1.17 -12.08
CA VAL A 195 -9.59 1.47 -10.65
C VAL A 195 -8.41 0.68 -10.09
N PHE A 196 -7.53 1.35 -9.36
CA PHE A 196 -6.48 0.70 -8.61
C PHE A 196 -7.09 -0.18 -7.51
N TYR A 197 -6.92 -1.50 -7.59
CA TYR A 197 -7.56 -2.45 -6.69
C TYR A 197 -6.59 -3.56 -6.26
N ILE A 198 -6.21 -3.58 -4.99
CA ILE A 198 -5.44 -4.66 -4.36
C ILE A 198 -6.42 -5.67 -3.77
N VAL A 199 -6.28 -6.96 -4.13
CA VAL A 199 -7.12 -8.04 -3.59
C VAL A 199 -6.46 -9.40 -3.69
N SER A 200 -6.62 -10.21 -2.65
CA SER A 200 -6.29 -11.64 -2.72
C SER A 200 -7.40 -12.41 -3.44
N VAL A 201 -7.12 -12.87 -4.66
CA VAL A 201 -8.07 -13.65 -5.48
C VAL A 201 -7.82 -15.15 -5.29
N HIS A 202 -8.81 -15.84 -4.73
CA HIS A 202 -8.79 -17.28 -4.50
C HIS A 202 -10.20 -17.87 -4.68
N GLY A 203 -10.32 -19.20 -4.65
CA GLY A 203 -11.64 -19.84 -4.57
C GLY A 203 -12.41 -19.35 -3.34
N TRP A 204 -13.73 -19.20 -3.43
CA TRP A 204 -14.52 -18.66 -2.32
C TRP A 204 -14.22 -19.36 -0.98
N ASN A 205 -14.03 -18.58 0.08
CA ASN A 205 -13.72 -19.05 1.43
C ASN A 205 -12.43 -19.89 1.57
N GLN A 206 -11.53 -19.87 0.57
CA GLN A 206 -10.19 -20.46 0.65
C GLN A 206 -9.16 -19.45 1.17
N TYR A 207 -9.46 -18.80 2.31
CA TYR A 207 -8.65 -17.68 2.84
C TYR A 207 -7.20 -18.04 3.15
N GLY A 208 -6.89 -19.31 3.45
CA GLY A 208 -5.50 -19.76 3.64
C GLY A 208 -4.59 -19.65 2.41
N LEU A 209 -5.13 -19.21 1.26
CA LEU A 209 -4.37 -18.85 0.07
C LEU A 209 -4.12 -17.34 -0.04
N ALA A 210 -4.65 -16.52 0.85
CA ALA A 210 -4.62 -15.07 0.76
C ALA A 210 -3.45 -14.49 1.56
N ALA A 211 -2.72 -13.55 0.94
CA ALA A 211 -1.54 -12.93 1.55
C ALA A 211 -1.84 -12.33 2.93
N TRP A 212 -2.99 -11.68 3.10
CA TRP A 212 -3.37 -11.00 4.34
C TRP A 212 -3.36 -11.93 5.57
N THR A 213 -3.61 -13.23 5.40
CA THR A 213 -3.53 -14.20 6.51
C THR A 213 -2.12 -14.31 7.09
N GLY A 214 -1.08 -13.87 6.36
CA GLY A 214 0.28 -13.76 6.88
C GLY A 214 0.42 -12.86 8.12
N ILE A 215 -0.57 -12.04 8.44
CA ILE A 215 -0.59 -11.28 9.69
C ILE A 215 -0.41 -12.20 10.92
N SER A 216 -1.14 -13.32 10.98
CA SER A 216 -1.24 -14.19 12.17
C SER A 216 -1.76 -15.63 11.91
N GLY A 217 -1.96 -16.04 10.65
CA GLY A 217 -2.74 -17.22 10.28
C GLY A 217 -1.98 -18.53 10.06
N GLU A 218 -0.67 -18.58 10.27
CA GLU A 218 0.19 -19.73 9.94
C GLU A 218 -0.23 -21.02 10.66
N GLU A 219 -0.63 -20.92 11.93
CA GLU A 219 -1.10 -22.08 12.69
C GLU A 219 -2.53 -22.49 12.30
N TYR A 220 -3.42 -21.51 12.10
CA TYR A 220 -4.83 -21.76 11.83
C TYR A 220 -5.08 -22.32 10.42
N TYR A 221 -4.41 -21.77 9.40
CA TYR A 221 -4.56 -22.19 8.01
C TYR A 221 -3.50 -23.21 7.55
N GLY A 222 -2.44 -23.43 8.34
CA GLY A 222 -1.44 -24.47 8.07
C GLY A 222 -0.43 -24.15 6.98
N PHE A 223 -0.04 -22.88 6.82
CA PHE A 223 1.04 -22.44 5.95
C PHE A 223 2.26 -21.99 6.76
N ASP A 224 3.45 -22.01 6.16
CA ASP A 224 4.71 -21.45 6.70
C ASP A 224 4.99 -21.66 8.22
N GLN A 225 4.54 -22.77 8.81
CA GLN A 225 4.75 -23.05 10.23
C GLN A 225 6.25 -23.08 10.57
N GLY A 226 6.67 -22.31 11.57
CA GLY A 226 8.09 -22.08 11.93
C GLY A 226 8.76 -20.92 11.18
N GLY A 227 8.09 -20.35 10.17
CA GLY A 227 8.56 -19.18 9.43
C GLY A 227 8.55 -17.91 10.27
N PRO A 228 7.38 -17.45 10.74
CA PRO A 228 7.26 -16.24 11.54
C PRO A 228 7.32 -16.47 13.05
N GLU A 229 7.48 -15.37 13.79
CA GLU A 229 7.42 -15.38 15.27
C GLU A 229 5.98 -15.43 15.77
N THR A 230 5.47 -16.64 16.01
CA THR A 230 4.10 -16.90 16.45
C THR A 230 3.83 -16.46 17.91
N GLU A 231 4.85 -16.40 18.77
CA GLU A 231 4.67 -16.05 20.19
C GLU A 231 3.97 -14.68 20.38
N LYS A 232 4.25 -13.72 19.49
CA LYS A 232 3.69 -12.35 19.51
C LYS A 232 2.21 -12.25 19.18
N TRP A 233 1.55 -13.37 18.86
CA TRP A 233 0.10 -13.46 18.67
C TRP A 233 -0.59 -14.34 19.69
N THR A 234 0.16 -14.91 20.64
CA THR A 234 -0.45 -15.68 21.72
C THR A 234 -1.33 -14.77 22.58
N ARG A 235 -2.42 -15.33 23.10
CA ARG A 235 -3.30 -14.61 24.05
C ARG A 235 -2.51 -14.06 25.25
N GLY A 236 -1.48 -14.78 25.70
CA GLY A 236 -0.61 -14.33 26.78
C GLY A 236 0.15 -13.06 26.42
N TRP A 237 0.77 -13.03 25.24
CA TRP A 237 1.49 -11.86 24.75
C TRP A 237 0.55 -10.68 24.50
N LEU A 238 -0.61 -10.90 23.87
CA LEU A 238 -1.61 -9.86 23.63
C LEU A 238 -2.12 -9.25 24.95
N ARG A 239 -2.41 -10.06 25.97
CA ARG A 239 -2.81 -9.58 27.30
C ARG A 239 -1.78 -8.68 27.96
N GLN A 240 -0.51 -9.01 27.79
CA GLN A 240 0.60 -8.30 28.42
C GLN A 240 0.97 -7.00 27.69
N ASN A 241 0.86 -6.98 26.36
CA ASN A 241 1.42 -5.91 25.54
C ASN A 241 0.38 -5.05 24.83
N ILE A 242 -0.80 -5.61 24.54
CA ILE A 242 -1.82 -4.95 23.70
C ILE A 242 -3.09 -4.64 24.50
N GLN A 243 -3.63 -5.58 25.26
CA GLN A 243 -4.88 -5.41 26.03
C GLN A 243 -4.65 -4.64 27.34
N ILE A 244 -3.85 -3.57 27.28
CA ILE A 244 -3.44 -2.72 28.40
C ILE A 244 -4.04 -1.32 28.29
N GLY A 245 -4.25 -0.67 29.44
CA GLY A 245 -4.82 0.67 29.50
C GLY A 245 -6.30 0.75 29.04
N PRO A 246 -6.86 1.97 28.89
CA PRO A 246 -8.24 2.15 28.44
C PRO A 246 -8.49 1.61 27.03
N LEU A 247 -7.65 1.99 26.06
CA LEU A 247 -7.80 1.58 24.67
C LEU A 247 -7.61 0.07 24.48
N GLY A 248 -6.67 -0.56 25.19
CA GLY A 248 -6.44 -2.00 25.08
C GLY A 248 -7.60 -2.85 25.60
N LYS A 249 -8.45 -2.33 26.50
CA LYS A 249 -9.71 -3.02 26.90
C LYS A 249 -10.72 -3.12 25.77
N MET A 250 -10.58 -2.30 24.73
CA MET A 250 -11.39 -2.37 23.52
C MET A 250 -10.84 -3.37 22.50
N TYR A 251 -9.65 -3.93 22.73
CA TYR A 251 -9.08 -5.00 21.90
C TYR A 251 -9.58 -6.35 22.43
N PRO A 252 -10.52 -7.03 21.75
CA PRO A 252 -11.12 -8.27 22.24
C PRO A 252 -10.15 -9.46 22.16
N ASP A 253 -10.58 -10.59 22.73
CA ASP A 253 -9.91 -11.88 22.51
C ASP A 253 -10.31 -12.43 21.14
N TYR A 254 -9.31 -12.72 20.29
CA TYR A 254 -9.54 -13.25 18.94
C TYR A 254 -10.28 -14.60 18.96
N LYS A 255 -11.09 -14.84 17.92
CA LYS A 255 -11.86 -16.08 17.73
C LYS A 255 -11.19 -17.07 16.77
N TYR A 256 -10.68 -16.59 15.64
CA TYR A 256 -9.99 -17.38 14.63
C TYR A 256 -8.52 -16.96 14.54
N ILE A 257 -8.19 -16.06 13.62
CA ILE A 257 -6.89 -15.38 13.58
C ILE A 257 -7.08 -13.93 14.05
N PRO A 258 -6.12 -13.34 14.77
CA PRO A 258 -6.21 -11.94 15.15
C PRO A 258 -5.93 -11.02 13.96
N GLU A 259 -6.65 -9.90 13.90
CA GLU A 259 -6.40 -8.77 13.00
C GLU A 259 -6.30 -9.11 11.49
N GLY A 260 -7.26 -9.88 10.94
CA GLY A 260 -7.29 -10.23 9.51
C GLY A 260 -7.23 -9.01 8.58
N ASP A 261 -7.80 -7.88 9.00
CA ASP A 261 -7.93 -6.68 8.17
C ASP A 261 -6.79 -5.68 8.27
N THR A 262 -6.00 -5.77 9.34
CA THR A 262 -4.87 -4.88 9.62
C THR A 262 -3.88 -4.72 8.46
N PRO A 263 -3.56 -5.75 7.64
CA PRO A 263 -2.68 -5.58 6.48
C PRO A 263 -3.07 -4.42 5.55
N SER A 264 -4.37 -4.13 5.40
CA SER A 264 -4.86 -3.06 4.53
C SER A 264 -4.30 -1.68 4.88
N PHE A 265 -4.22 -1.32 6.17
CA PHE A 265 -3.62 -0.05 6.60
C PHE A 265 -2.13 -0.17 6.90
N LEU A 266 -1.62 -1.36 7.26
CA LEU A 266 -0.16 -1.58 7.39
C LEU A 266 0.56 -1.37 6.05
N HIS A 267 -0.14 -1.56 4.93
CA HIS A 267 0.34 -1.19 3.59
C HIS A 267 0.72 0.28 3.47
N LEU A 268 0.03 1.14 4.21
CA LEU A 268 0.11 2.61 4.13
C LEU A 268 1.06 3.23 5.15
N ILE A 269 1.62 2.44 6.07
CA ILE A 269 2.46 2.96 7.15
C ILE A 269 3.76 3.52 6.59
N GLN A 270 4.02 4.79 6.91
CA GLN A 270 5.20 5.52 6.49
C GLN A 270 6.35 5.25 7.46
N ASN A 271 6.95 4.07 7.34
CA ASN A 271 8.14 3.65 8.09
C ASN A 271 9.43 3.64 7.24
N GLY A 272 9.33 4.11 5.99
CA GLY A 272 10.42 4.19 5.01
C GLY A 272 10.70 2.90 4.22
N LEU A 273 9.88 1.86 4.40
CA LEU A 273 9.99 0.58 3.69
C LEU A 273 9.32 0.61 2.31
N SER A 274 8.14 1.21 2.21
CA SER A 274 7.25 1.10 1.05
C SER A 274 6.91 2.45 0.43
N ASN A 275 6.27 2.39 -0.74
CA ASN A 275 5.50 3.49 -1.31
C ASN A 275 4.12 2.90 -1.67
N PRO A 276 3.01 3.41 -1.10
CA PRO A 276 1.68 2.85 -1.35
C PRO A 276 1.24 2.85 -2.82
N GLU A 277 1.79 3.76 -3.65
CA GLU A 277 1.52 3.80 -5.09
C GLU A 277 2.26 2.69 -5.87
N HIS A 278 3.10 1.92 -5.20
CA HIS A 278 3.87 0.80 -5.74
C HIS A 278 3.63 -0.48 -4.94
N PRO A 279 2.49 -1.17 -5.14
CA PRO A 279 2.20 -2.43 -4.44
C PRO A 279 3.27 -3.50 -4.63
N ASP A 280 4.00 -3.42 -5.74
CA ASP A 280 5.08 -4.33 -6.13
C ASP A 280 6.35 -4.16 -5.28
N TYR A 281 6.48 -3.06 -4.51
CA TYR A 281 7.65 -2.83 -3.67
C TYR A 281 7.63 -3.68 -2.40
N GLY A 282 6.44 -4.03 -1.92
CA GLY A 282 6.24 -4.69 -0.64
C GLY A 282 6.26 -3.71 0.53
N SER A 283 5.46 -4.03 1.54
CA SER A 283 5.16 -3.22 2.72
C SER A 283 4.87 -4.14 3.92
N TRP A 284 4.60 -3.58 5.10
CA TRP A 284 4.07 -4.37 6.21
C TRP A 284 2.71 -5.00 5.90
N GLY A 285 1.94 -4.42 4.97
CA GLY A 285 0.71 -4.98 4.42
C GLY A 285 0.91 -5.92 3.24
N GLY A 286 2.13 -6.38 2.94
CA GLY A 286 2.38 -7.33 1.86
C GLY A 286 2.82 -6.70 0.55
N ARG A 287 2.90 -7.55 -0.48
CA ARG A 287 3.39 -7.20 -1.82
C ARG A 287 2.46 -7.76 -2.89
N TYR A 288 2.13 -6.94 -3.87
CA TYR A 288 1.13 -7.26 -4.88
C TYR A 288 1.60 -6.84 -6.27
N ILE A 289 1.27 -7.62 -7.28
CA ILE A 289 1.63 -7.36 -8.68
C ILE A 289 0.39 -7.36 -9.55
N LYS A 290 0.43 -6.67 -10.70
CA LYS A 290 -0.71 -6.63 -11.62
C LYS A 290 -1.13 -8.04 -12.03
N THR A 291 -2.44 -8.29 -12.01
CA THR A 291 -3.02 -9.58 -12.42
C THR A 291 -3.06 -9.77 -13.94
N SER A 292 -2.92 -8.67 -14.70
CA SER A 292 -2.85 -8.66 -16.15
C SER A 292 -1.53 -8.05 -16.64
N PRO A 293 -0.82 -8.68 -17.60
CA PRO A 293 0.35 -8.09 -18.25
C PRO A 293 -0.01 -7.15 -19.41
N SER A 294 -1.30 -7.02 -19.74
CA SER A 294 -1.77 -6.39 -20.97
C SER A 294 -2.03 -4.90 -20.80
N ASP A 295 -1.50 -4.09 -21.71
CA ASP A 295 -1.94 -2.69 -21.90
C ASP A 295 -3.25 -2.59 -22.70
N ALA A 296 -3.72 -3.69 -23.30
CA ALA A 296 -4.95 -3.72 -24.11
C ALA A 296 -6.21 -3.96 -23.28
N VAL A 297 -6.06 -4.53 -22.08
CA VAL A 297 -7.11 -4.59 -21.06
C VAL A 297 -6.60 -3.72 -19.93
N ASP A 298 -7.14 -2.52 -19.81
CA ASP A 298 -6.75 -1.53 -18.79
C ASP A 298 -7.23 -1.98 -17.40
N SER A 299 -6.66 -3.09 -16.91
CA SER A 299 -6.92 -3.63 -15.58
C SER A 299 -5.81 -3.15 -14.65
N ASN A 300 -6.20 -2.31 -13.69
CA ASN A 300 -5.34 -1.79 -12.64
C ASN A 300 -5.52 -2.60 -11.34
N HIS A 301 -5.71 -3.92 -11.47
CA HIS A 301 -5.91 -4.83 -10.35
C HIS A 301 -4.63 -5.58 -10.00
N TYR A 302 -4.35 -5.65 -8.71
CA TYR A 302 -3.17 -6.26 -8.13
C TYR A 302 -3.57 -7.47 -7.29
N GLY A 303 -2.88 -8.58 -7.54
CA GLY A 303 -3.02 -9.82 -6.80
C GLY A 303 -1.75 -10.13 -6.03
N ASP A 304 -1.86 -11.12 -5.13
CA ASP A 304 -0.78 -11.57 -4.27
C ASP A 304 0.52 -11.87 -5.05
N ALA A 305 1.63 -11.31 -4.57
CA ALA A 305 2.97 -11.70 -5.01
C ALA A 305 3.59 -12.65 -3.98
N VAL A 306 4.74 -13.26 -4.31
CA VAL A 306 5.43 -14.21 -3.42
C VAL A 306 6.83 -13.78 -3.07
N ASP A 307 7.20 -13.89 -1.80
CA ASP A 307 8.55 -13.59 -1.32
C ASP A 307 9.30 -14.83 -0.90
N ARG A 308 10.64 -14.74 -0.96
CA ARG A 308 11.54 -15.79 -0.49
C ARG A 308 12.21 -15.33 0.79
N VAL A 309 11.78 -15.90 1.91
CA VAL A 309 12.15 -15.42 3.24
C VAL A 309 12.71 -16.55 4.07
N LEU A 310 13.85 -16.31 4.71
CA LEU A 310 14.40 -17.20 5.72
C LEU A 310 13.59 -17.04 7.01
N GLY A 311 12.92 -18.11 7.43
CA GLY A 311 12.13 -18.16 8.66
C GLY A 311 12.96 -18.22 9.93
N ALA A 312 12.31 -18.05 11.07
CA ALA A 312 12.90 -18.17 12.40
C ALA A 312 13.45 -19.58 12.66
N ASP A 313 12.85 -20.62 12.07
CA ASP A 313 13.34 -22.00 12.11
C ASP A 313 14.57 -22.27 11.19
N GLY A 314 15.06 -21.25 10.49
CA GLY A 314 16.19 -21.34 9.57
C GLY A 314 15.87 -21.96 8.21
N ARG A 315 14.59 -22.20 7.88
CA ARG A 315 14.17 -22.70 6.57
C ARG A 315 13.81 -21.56 5.63
N LEU A 316 14.01 -21.78 4.34
CA LEU A 316 13.58 -20.84 3.30
C LEU A 316 12.14 -21.13 2.90
N TYR A 317 11.27 -20.13 3.08
CA TYR A 317 9.87 -20.16 2.65
C TYR A 317 9.71 -19.36 1.36
N THR A 318 8.83 -19.82 0.48
CA THR A 318 8.44 -19.11 -0.75
C THR A 318 6.93 -19.05 -0.82
N SER A 319 6.35 -17.94 -0.39
CA SER A 319 4.91 -17.80 -0.26
C SER A 319 4.47 -16.34 -0.36
N ASN A 320 3.17 -16.13 -0.60
CA ASN A 320 2.53 -14.83 -0.51
C ASN A 320 2.36 -14.35 0.94
N HIS A 321 2.12 -15.27 1.88
CA HIS A 321 2.07 -14.95 3.31
C HIS A 321 3.38 -14.34 3.82
N ALA A 322 4.52 -14.81 3.28
CA ALA A 322 5.85 -14.30 3.61
C ALA A 322 6.05 -12.83 3.25
N THR A 323 5.25 -12.28 2.34
CA THR A 323 5.28 -10.84 2.03
C THR A 323 4.85 -9.98 3.22
N ILE A 324 4.10 -10.55 4.17
CA ILE A 324 3.62 -9.89 5.40
C ILE A 324 4.41 -10.39 6.62
N TRP A 325 4.41 -11.70 6.88
CA TRP A 325 4.90 -12.22 8.16
C TRP A 325 6.40 -11.98 8.38
N ARG A 326 7.17 -11.76 7.32
CA ARG A 326 8.58 -11.35 7.39
C ARG A 326 8.82 -10.06 8.17
N TRP A 327 7.77 -9.25 8.34
CA TRP A 327 7.82 -7.98 9.08
C TRP A 327 7.20 -8.06 10.47
N ARG A 328 6.75 -9.25 10.90
CA ARG A 328 5.93 -9.42 12.11
C ARG A 328 6.58 -8.91 13.37
N GLU A 329 7.87 -9.18 13.51
CA GLU A 329 8.59 -8.72 14.69
C GLU A 329 8.50 -7.20 14.85
N ALA A 330 8.69 -6.47 13.75
CA ALA A 330 8.71 -5.02 13.72
C ALA A 330 7.31 -4.42 13.93
N PHE A 331 6.30 -4.89 13.19
CA PHE A 331 4.95 -4.31 13.34
C PHE A 331 4.33 -4.64 14.69
N GLN A 332 4.60 -5.81 15.30
CA GLN A 332 4.08 -6.14 16.63
C GLN A 332 4.77 -5.32 17.73
N ASN A 333 6.08 -5.09 17.62
CA ASN A 333 6.78 -4.21 18.56
C ASN A 333 6.29 -2.77 18.45
N ASP A 334 6.11 -2.25 17.23
CA ASP A 334 5.58 -0.90 17.03
C ASP A 334 4.16 -0.78 17.61
N PHE A 335 3.29 -1.78 17.43
CA PHE A 335 1.97 -1.75 18.06
C PHE A 335 2.04 -1.77 19.59
N ALA A 336 2.86 -2.64 20.18
CA ALA A 336 3.06 -2.69 21.63
C ALA A 336 3.61 -1.37 22.21
N ALA A 337 4.59 -0.74 21.54
CA ALA A 337 5.09 0.57 21.95
C ALA A 337 4.00 1.65 21.87
N ARG A 338 3.17 1.65 20.82
CA ARG A 338 2.07 2.62 20.71
C ARG A 338 0.97 2.39 21.74
N MET A 339 0.74 1.16 22.17
CA MET A 339 -0.13 0.88 23.31
C MET A 339 0.45 1.46 24.60
N GLN A 340 1.77 1.43 24.79
CA GLN A 340 2.43 2.14 25.91
C GLN A 340 2.30 3.67 25.77
N TRP A 341 2.47 4.23 24.56
CA TRP A 341 2.23 5.66 24.30
C TRP A 341 0.81 6.10 24.67
N SER A 342 -0.17 5.20 24.58
CA SER A 342 -1.55 5.50 24.99
C SER A 342 -1.72 5.65 26.51
N MET A 343 -0.75 5.23 27.32
CA MET A 343 -0.85 5.16 28.77
C MET A 343 -0.23 6.36 29.50
N THR A 344 0.68 7.10 28.87
CA THR A 344 1.42 8.19 29.51
C THR A 344 1.67 9.35 28.53
N LYS A 345 1.88 10.55 29.05
CA LYS A 345 2.35 11.72 28.27
C LYS A 345 3.85 11.91 28.36
N GLU A 346 4.50 11.17 29.25
CA GLU A 346 5.91 11.33 29.55
C GLU A 346 6.73 10.65 28.45
N PHE A 347 7.26 11.45 27.54
CA PHE A 347 8.03 10.96 26.39
C PHE A 347 9.08 9.92 26.80
N GLY A 348 9.93 10.23 27.79
CA GLY A 348 11.01 9.32 28.22
C GLY A 348 10.58 8.04 28.94
N GLU A 349 9.28 7.79 29.15
CA GLU A 349 8.77 6.53 29.69
C GLU A 349 8.43 5.49 28.60
N CYS A 350 8.55 5.85 27.32
CA CYS A 350 8.26 4.98 26.19
C CYS A 350 9.40 4.99 25.18
N ASN A 351 9.52 3.90 24.42
CA ASN A 351 10.45 3.82 23.30
C ASN A 351 9.88 4.49 22.04
N HIS A 352 10.75 5.02 21.17
CA HIS A 352 10.42 5.66 19.89
C HIS A 352 11.34 5.17 18.78
N HIS A 353 10.89 5.38 17.54
CA HIS A 353 11.59 4.85 16.38
C HIS A 353 12.93 5.56 16.12
N PRO A 354 13.98 4.81 15.73
CA PRO A 354 15.21 5.39 15.19
C PRO A 354 14.94 6.29 13.99
N VAL A 355 15.72 7.37 13.83
CA VAL A 355 15.64 8.27 12.68
C VAL A 355 16.80 8.03 11.73
N ILE A 356 16.49 7.46 10.56
CA ILE A 356 17.49 7.13 9.54
C ILE A 356 17.95 8.38 8.78
N TRP A 357 19.26 8.52 8.68
CA TRP A 357 19.94 9.51 7.84
C TRP A 357 20.83 8.78 6.85
N LEU A 358 20.58 8.90 5.54
CA LEU A 358 21.27 8.13 4.50
C LEU A 358 21.81 9.05 3.38
N ASN A 359 23.13 9.01 3.14
CA ASN A 359 23.81 9.78 2.07
C ASN A 359 23.37 11.26 2.04
N ASP A 360 23.44 11.93 3.19
CA ASP A 360 23.00 13.31 3.41
C ASP A 360 21.50 13.60 3.28
N THR A 361 20.68 12.58 3.05
CA THR A 361 19.21 12.70 3.03
C THR A 361 18.58 12.19 4.32
N THR A 362 17.47 12.81 4.71
CA THR A 362 16.58 12.35 5.78
C THR A 362 15.16 12.14 5.24
N GLY A 363 14.28 11.59 6.07
CA GLY A 363 12.87 11.39 5.75
C GLY A 363 12.52 9.93 5.49
N LEU A 364 11.38 9.71 4.82
CA LEU A 364 10.79 8.38 4.63
C LEU A 364 10.77 7.94 3.16
N GLU A 365 10.89 8.86 2.21
CA GLU A 365 10.90 8.54 0.77
C GLU A 365 12.10 7.66 0.36
N PRO A 366 11.94 6.73 -0.60
CA PRO A 366 13.05 5.96 -1.12
C PRO A 366 14.18 6.83 -1.70
N VAL A 367 15.42 6.48 -1.40
CA VAL A 367 16.60 7.12 -2.01
C VAL A 367 16.80 6.56 -3.42
N LYS A 368 16.83 7.41 -4.43
CA LYS A 368 17.04 7.01 -5.83
C LYS A 368 18.48 7.26 -6.25
N LEU A 369 19.13 6.25 -6.82
CA LEU A 369 20.52 6.30 -7.28
C LEU A 369 20.64 5.61 -8.65
N ASP A 370 21.53 6.11 -9.49
CA ASP A 370 21.96 5.42 -10.70
C ASP A 370 23.33 4.78 -10.44
N ALA A 371 23.54 3.57 -10.93
CA ALA A 371 24.85 2.92 -10.89
C ALA A 371 25.12 2.14 -12.17
N GLU A 372 26.36 2.17 -12.63
CA GLU A 372 26.78 1.37 -13.79
C GLU A 372 26.92 -0.10 -13.39
N ALA A 373 26.49 -1.02 -14.25
CA ALA A 373 26.68 -2.45 -14.01
C ALA A 373 28.18 -2.77 -13.81
N GLY A 374 28.49 -3.53 -12.76
CA GLY A 374 29.86 -3.82 -12.33
C GLY A 374 30.51 -2.72 -11.47
N SER A 375 29.85 -1.58 -11.26
CA SER A 375 30.37 -0.51 -10.41
C SER A 375 30.13 -0.77 -8.92
N LYS A 376 30.68 0.12 -8.09
CA LYS A 376 30.50 0.14 -6.64
C LYS A 376 29.86 1.46 -6.21
N VAL A 377 29.01 1.41 -5.20
CA VAL A 377 28.41 2.59 -4.57
C VAL A 377 28.57 2.52 -3.05
N ILE A 378 28.79 3.66 -2.41
CA ILE A 378 28.86 3.75 -0.94
C ILE A 378 27.52 4.26 -0.43
N LEU A 379 26.97 3.57 0.57
CA LEU A 379 25.80 3.97 1.33
C LEU A 379 26.24 4.25 2.77
N ASP A 380 25.99 5.48 3.24
CA ASP A 380 26.42 6.00 4.53
C ASP A 380 25.21 6.37 5.40
N ALA A 381 24.95 5.55 6.41
CA ALA A 381 23.92 5.77 7.42
C ALA A 381 24.48 6.25 8.77
N SER A 382 25.74 6.71 8.83
CA SER A 382 26.46 6.98 10.08
C SER A 382 25.82 8.06 10.95
N ARG A 383 25.03 8.95 10.34
CA ARG A 383 24.31 10.06 11.02
C ARG A 383 22.95 9.66 11.58
N THR A 384 22.53 8.41 11.40
CA THR A 384 21.32 7.85 12.00
C THR A 384 21.42 7.92 13.52
N TYR A 385 20.31 8.30 14.16
CA TYR A 385 20.25 8.54 15.60
C TYR A 385 18.95 8.00 16.21
N ASP A 386 19.00 7.80 17.52
CA ASP A 386 17.83 7.46 18.33
C ASP A 386 17.27 8.69 19.06
N LEU A 387 15.97 8.70 19.32
CA LEU A 387 15.30 9.74 20.09
C LEU A 387 15.42 9.50 21.60
N ASP A 388 15.50 8.24 21.99
CA ASP A 388 15.59 7.82 23.38
C ASP A 388 17.06 7.71 23.80
N ALA A 389 17.33 8.22 25.00
CA ALA A 389 18.69 8.25 25.51
C ALA A 389 19.18 6.83 25.80
N ASP A 390 20.47 6.58 25.56
CA ASP A 390 21.17 5.33 25.86
C ASP A 390 20.86 4.13 24.94
N ASP A 391 19.95 4.27 23.98
CA ASP A 391 19.67 3.22 23.01
C ASP A 391 20.79 3.01 21.99
N LYS A 392 21.01 1.72 21.69
CA LYS A 392 21.97 1.25 20.70
C LYS A 392 21.24 0.89 19.42
N LEU A 393 21.86 1.22 18.30
CA LEU A 393 21.30 0.98 16.97
C LEU A 393 21.99 -0.20 16.30
N THR A 394 21.19 -1.12 15.76
CA THR A 394 21.63 -2.23 14.92
C THR A 394 21.28 -1.95 13.46
N PHE A 395 22.26 -2.06 12.56
CA PHE A 395 22.09 -1.80 11.13
C PHE A 395 22.08 -3.10 10.33
N LYS A 396 21.02 -3.32 9.55
CA LYS A 396 20.90 -4.46 8.65
C LYS A 396 20.63 -3.97 7.23
N TRP A 397 21.52 -4.37 6.32
CA TRP A 397 21.40 -4.09 4.89
C TRP A 397 21.09 -5.37 4.14
N PHE A 398 20.10 -5.33 3.25
CA PHE A 398 19.79 -6.47 2.41
C PHE A 398 19.26 -6.06 1.04
N HIS A 399 19.46 -6.97 0.08
CA HIS A 399 18.89 -6.87 -1.25
C HIS A 399 17.50 -7.50 -1.26
N TYR A 400 16.47 -6.67 -1.38
CA TYR A 400 15.09 -7.12 -1.52
C TYR A 400 14.84 -7.37 -3.00
N ARG A 401 15.06 -8.61 -3.44
CA ARG A 401 15.20 -8.95 -4.87
C ARG A 401 13.86 -9.08 -5.57
N GLU A 402 12.84 -9.53 -4.86
CA GLU A 402 11.54 -9.89 -5.41
C GLU A 402 10.82 -8.70 -6.06
N PRO A 403 10.88 -7.46 -5.52
CA PRO A 403 10.41 -6.26 -6.23
C PRO A 403 11.16 -5.96 -7.54
N SER A 404 12.37 -6.48 -7.73
CA SER A 404 13.18 -6.24 -8.93
C SER A 404 12.89 -7.27 -10.04
N ALA A 405 12.05 -8.27 -9.78
CA ALA A 405 11.73 -9.37 -10.69
C ALA A 405 10.31 -9.24 -11.24
N VAL A 406 10.10 -9.67 -12.49
CA VAL A 406 8.76 -9.83 -13.07
C VAL A 406 8.31 -11.30 -13.11
N ASN A 407 9.18 -12.24 -12.77
CA ASN A 407 8.91 -13.67 -12.78
C ASN A 407 9.06 -14.32 -11.38
N TRP A 408 8.39 -15.44 -11.17
CA TRP A 408 8.51 -16.32 -10.00
C TRP A 408 9.97 -16.72 -9.71
N LEU A 409 10.76 -16.93 -10.76
CA LEU A 409 12.16 -17.35 -10.66
C LEU A 409 13.12 -16.17 -10.47
N VAL A 410 12.98 -15.48 -9.33
CA VAL A 410 13.79 -14.30 -8.95
C VAL A 410 15.30 -14.53 -9.11
N ASP A 411 15.78 -15.74 -8.83
CA ASP A 411 17.20 -16.10 -8.96
C ASP A 411 17.75 -16.08 -10.38
N GLN A 412 16.88 -16.26 -11.38
CA GLN A 412 17.28 -16.24 -12.77
C GLN A 412 17.27 -14.83 -13.36
N GLU A 413 16.51 -13.92 -12.77
CA GLU A 413 16.28 -12.58 -13.31
C GLU A 413 17.11 -11.49 -12.61
N VAL A 414 17.28 -11.59 -11.29
CA VAL A 414 17.85 -10.52 -10.48
C VAL A 414 19.21 -10.95 -9.95
N GLY A 415 20.28 -10.35 -10.46
CA GLY A 415 21.65 -10.56 -9.98
C GLY A 415 21.79 -10.22 -8.48
N ILE A 416 22.68 -10.92 -7.77
CA ILE A 416 22.91 -10.67 -6.34
C ILE A 416 23.93 -9.53 -6.18
N VAL A 417 23.49 -8.41 -5.61
CA VAL A 417 24.42 -7.37 -5.13
C VAL A 417 25.23 -7.89 -3.95
N THR A 418 26.51 -7.52 -3.91
CA THR A 418 27.35 -7.75 -2.72
C THR A 418 27.31 -6.52 -1.85
N ILE A 419 27.02 -6.68 -0.56
CA ILE A 419 27.00 -5.59 0.42
C ILE A 419 28.10 -5.88 1.44
N ALA A 420 29.12 -5.02 1.51
CA ALA A 420 30.25 -5.18 2.40
C ALA A 420 30.29 -4.04 3.43
N PRO A 421 30.32 -4.32 4.75
CA PRO A 421 30.46 -3.27 5.76
C PRO A 421 31.82 -2.57 5.65
N LEU A 422 31.82 -1.25 5.79
CA LEU A 422 33.01 -0.40 5.83
C LEU A 422 33.39 0.03 7.26
N ASP A 423 32.56 -0.32 8.24
CA ASP A 423 32.80 -0.14 9.67
C ASP A 423 32.19 -1.32 10.46
N PRO A 424 32.60 -1.53 11.75
CA PRO A 424 32.15 -2.68 12.53
C PRO A 424 30.64 -2.75 12.83
N GLU A 425 29.95 -1.60 12.83
CA GLU A 425 28.50 -1.52 13.10
C GLU A 425 27.67 -1.59 11.81
N ALA A 426 28.33 -1.70 10.65
CA ALA A 426 27.72 -1.61 9.33
C ALA A 426 26.89 -0.33 9.13
N ARG A 427 27.29 0.79 9.75
CA ARG A 427 26.67 2.10 9.50
C ARG A 427 26.91 2.56 8.06
N LYS A 428 28.03 2.14 7.48
CA LYS A 428 28.45 2.42 6.12
C LYS A 428 28.73 1.10 5.40
N VAL A 429 28.25 0.99 4.17
CA VAL A 429 28.47 -0.19 3.33
C VAL A 429 28.93 0.20 1.93
N GLU A 430 29.77 -0.64 1.33
CA GLU A 430 30.05 -0.65 -0.10
C GLU A 430 29.15 -1.68 -0.77
N VAL A 431 28.37 -1.26 -1.75
CA VAL A 431 27.51 -2.13 -2.56
C VAL A 431 28.15 -2.31 -3.93
N THR A 432 28.43 -3.56 -4.30
CA THR A 432 28.93 -3.93 -5.63
C THR A 432 27.76 -4.40 -6.50
N ILE A 433 27.60 -3.75 -7.65
CA ILE A 433 26.54 -4.05 -8.61
C ILE A 433 27.01 -5.18 -9.52
N PRO A 434 26.19 -6.22 -9.75
CA PRO A 434 26.49 -7.26 -10.71
C PRO A 434 26.93 -6.71 -12.08
N PRO A 435 27.77 -7.45 -12.82
CA PRO A 435 28.22 -7.01 -14.13
C PRO A 435 27.09 -7.10 -15.17
N ALA A 436 27.25 -6.40 -16.29
CA ALA A 436 26.19 -6.19 -17.28
C ALA A 436 25.58 -7.49 -17.83
N GLU A 437 26.35 -8.57 -17.90
CA GLU A 437 25.93 -9.88 -18.44
C GLU A 437 24.89 -10.58 -17.56
N LYS A 438 24.69 -10.10 -16.33
CA LYS A 438 23.68 -10.61 -15.40
C LYS A 438 22.32 -9.92 -15.54
N TYR A 439 22.21 -8.90 -16.39
CA TYR A 439 20.98 -8.15 -16.58
C TYR A 439 20.48 -8.28 -18.01
N ASN A 440 19.16 -8.41 -18.13
CA ASN A 440 18.49 -8.26 -19.41
C ASN A 440 18.11 -6.78 -19.59
N PHE A 441 19.04 -5.97 -20.10
CA PHE A 441 18.79 -4.56 -20.40
C PHE A 441 17.65 -4.42 -21.42
N LYS A 442 16.55 -3.77 -21.04
CA LYS A 442 15.38 -3.63 -21.92
C LYS A 442 15.67 -2.60 -23.00
N ILE A 443 15.54 -3.01 -24.26
CA ILE A 443 15.54 -2.15 -25.44
C ILE A 443 14.18 -1.45 -25.52
N VAL A 444 14.01 -0.32 -24.83
CA VAL A 444 12.81 0.50 -24.99
C VAL A 444 13.00 1.39 -26.21
N SER A 445 12.71 0.86 -27.39
CA SER A 445 12.39 1.72 -28.51
C SER A 445 10.99 2.26 -28.28
N ASP A 446 10.84 3.58 -28.16
CA ASP A 446 9.65 4.22 -28.73
C ASP A 446 9.42 3.55 -30.09
N ARG A 447 8.27 2.87 -30.25
CA ARG A 447 7.95 2.09 -31.48
C ARG A 447 8.04 2.97 -32.74
N ARG A 448 8.23 4.30 -32.61
CA ARG A 448 8.45 5.26 -33.70
C ARG A 448 9.84 5.90 -33.77
N ALA A 449 10.65 5.95 -32.69
CA ALA A 449 11.86 6.80 -32.65
C ALA A 449 13.24 6.10 -32.67
N LYS A 450 13.33 4.77 -32.75
CA LYS A 450 14.60 4.00 -32.93
C LYS A 450 15.80 4.51 -32.10
N LYS A 451 15.63 4.77 -30.79
CA LYS A 451 16.76 5.08 -29.87
C LYS A 451 16.95 3.99 -28.83
N GLN A 452 18.21 3.64 -28.58
CA GLN A 452 18.65 2.72 -27.52
C GLN A 452 18.60 3.44 -26.16
N VAL A 453 18.20 2.74 -25.10
CA VAL A 453 18.28 3.22 -23.70
C VAL A 453 18.97 2.15 -22.87
N ALA A 454 19.86 2.56 -21.96
CA ALA A 454 20.80 1.68 -21.27
C ALA A 454 20.36 1.25 -19.86
N ASN A 455 19.06 1.23 -19.59
CA ASN A 455 18.53 0.98 -18.26
C ASN A 455 18.24 -0.52 -18.07
N GLY A 456 18.84 -1.10 -17.02
CA GLY A 456 18.55 -2.42 -16.51
C GLY A 456 17.38 -2.41 -15.53
N PRO A 457 17.14 -3.50 -14.78
CA PRO A 457 16.16 -3.48 -13.70
C PRO A 457 16.56 -2.46 -12.62
N VAL A 458 15.56 -1.95 -11.91
CA VAL A 458 15.78 -1.22 -10.66
C VAL A 458 15.98 -2.25 -9.56
N LEU A 459 17.12 -2.19 -8.86
CA LEU A 459 17.41 -3.04 -7.71
C LEU A 459 16.92 -2.35 -6.44
N HIS A 460 16.27 -3.13 -5.56
CA HIS A 460 15.75 -2.61 -4.31
C HIS A 460 16.63 -3.05 -3.14
N LEU A 461 17.34 -2.11 -2.54
CA LEU A 461 18.04 -2.36 -1.26
C LEU A 461 17.20 -1.79 -0.13
N VAL A 462 17.31 -2.40 1.04
CA VAL A 462 16.65 -1.92 2.25
C VAL A 462 17.70 -1.81 3.35
N LEU A 463 17.79 -0.62 3.94
CA LEU A 463 18.36 -0.42 5.26
C LEU A 463 17.25 -0.60 6.30
N GLN A 464 17.47 -1.51 7.24
CA GLN A 464 16.68 -1.67 8.45
C GLN A 464 17.54 -1.24 9.64
N VAL A 465 17.01 -0.37 10.49
CA VAL A 465 17.65 0.06 11.74
C VAL A 465 16.72 -0.24 12.90
N THR A 466 17.23 -0.97 13.88
CA THR A 466 16.48 -1.36 15.09
C THR A 466 17.20 -0.84 16.33
N ASP A 467 16.48 -0.21 17.25
CA ASP A 467 17.01 0.22 18.55
C ASP A 467 17.14 -0.94 19.56
N SER A 468 17.58 -0.62 20.77
CA SER A 468 17.65 -1.54 21.90
C SER A 468 16.58 -1.28 22.96
N GLY A 469 15.60 -0.42 22.66
CA GLY A 469 14.54 -0.04 23.57
C GLY A 469 13.56 -1.18 23.80
N THR A 470 12.56 -0.95 24.65
CA THR A 470 11.60 -2.01 25.02
C THR A 470 10.17 -1.55 24.78
N PRO A 471 9.44 -2.15 23.81
CA PRO A 471 9.94 -3.15 22.84
C PRO A 471 10.89 -2.50 21.79
N PRO A 472 11.78 -3.28 21.15
CA PRO A 472 12.69 -2.73 20.13
C PRO A 472 11.94 -2.21 18.91
N LEU A 473 12.17 -0.96 18.48
CA LEU A 473 11.51 -0.36 17.33
C LEU A 473 12.40 -0.31 16.11
N THR A 474 11.77 -0.43 14.94
CA THR A 474 12.47 -0.62 13.67
C THR A 474 12.01 0.40 12.63
N SER A 475 12.98 1.12 12.08
CA SER A 475 12.81 2.04 10.95
C SER A 475 13.47 1.47 9.70
N TYR A 476 12.98 1.89 8.53
CA TYR A 476 13.51 1.47 7.25
C TYR A 476 13.88 2.64 6.35
N ARG A 477 14.77 2.38 5.39
CA ARG A 477 15.03 3.27 4.27
C ARG A 477 15.27 2.41 3.04
N ARG A 478 14.35 2.49 2.08
CA ARG A 478 14.52 1.85 0.77
C ARG A 478 15.47 2.67 -0.12
N ILE A 479 16.30 1.96 -0.87
CA ILE A 479 17.16 2.51 -1.92
C ILE A 479 16.75 1.86 -3.24
N LEU A 480 16.41 2.69 -4.22
CA LEU A 480 16.09 2.30 -5.59
C LEU A 480 17.33 2.57 -6.45
N LEU A 481 18.00 1.50 -6.87
CA LEU A 481 19.21 1.58 -7.66
C LEU A 481 18.90 1.22 -9.11
N GLN A 482 18.81 2.23 -9.97
CA GLN A 482 18.65 2.04 -11.39
C GLN A 482 19.99 1.61 -11.99
N VAL A 483 20.06 0.36 -12.46
CA VAL A 483 21.26 -0.15 -13.12
C VAL A 483 21.35 0.45 -14.52
N THR A 484 22.54 0.89 -14.90
CA THR A 484 22.83 1.47 -16.22
C THR A 484 23.95 0.72 -16.93
N ASN A 485 24.02 0.83 -18.26
CA ASN A 485 25.12 0.29 -19.08
C ASN A 485 25.60 1.33 -20.09
N ASN A 486 26.64 2.08 -19.71
CA ASN A 486 27.15 3.18 -20.53
C ASN A 486 27.68 2.74 -21.90
N LYS A 487 28.00 1.45 -22.10
CA LYS A 487 28.40 0.92 -23.42
C LYS A 487 27.24 0.83 -24.43
N LEU A 488 25.99 0.84 -23.96
CA LEU A 488 24.78 0.82 -24.81
C LEU A 488 24.26 2.24 -25.13
N VAL A 489 24.81 3.29 -24.52
CA VAL A 489 24.53 4.68 -24.88
C VAL A 489 25.70 5.20 -25.72
N PRO A 490 25.52 5.58 -27.00
CA PRO A 490 26.61 6.22 -27.73
C PRO A 490 27.04 7.51 -27.00
N PRO A 491 28.34 7.81 -26.91
CA PRO A 491 28.80 9.02 -26.25
C PRO A 491 28.15 10.25 -26.89
N ILE A 492 27.67 11.17 -26.05
CA ILE A 492 27.20 12.47 -26.51
C ILE A 492 28.36 13.11 -27.28
N ALA A 493 28.15 13.40 -28.57
CA ALA A 493 29.15 14.08 -29.38
C ALA A 493 29.54 15.38 -28.65
N THR A 494 30.82 15.49 -28.32
CA THR A 494 31.42 16.72 -27.79
C THR A 494 31.00 17.89 -28.68
N PRO A 495 30.69 19.09 -28.14
CA PRO A 495 30.40 20.23 -29.00
C PRO A 495 31.57 20.42 -29.95
N ILE A 496 31.29 20.35 -31.25
CA ILE A 496 32.29 20.60 -32.29
C ILE A 496 32.86 21.99 -31.99
N ALA A 497 34.16 22.05 -31.70
CA ALA A 497 34.87 23.32 -31.55
C ALA A 497 34.56 24.17 -32.78
N ALA A 498 33.98 25.35 -32.56
CA ALA A 498 33.60 26.25 -33.63
C ALA A 498 34.82 26.50 -34.53
N ALA A 499 34.71 26.11 -35.81
CA ALA A 499 35.69 26.49 -36.81
C ALA A 499 35.78 28.03 -36.84
N PRO A 500 37.00 28.61 -36.98
CA PRO A 500 37.15 30.06 -36.98
C PRO A 500 36.38 30.65 -38.15
N MET A 501 35.41 31.53 -37.85
CA MET A 501 34.69 32.29 -38.87
C MET A 501 35.65 33.21 -39.62
N ALA A 502 35.61 33.15 -40.96
CA ALA A 502 36.25 34.14 -41.82
C ALA A 502 35.60 35.52 -41.60
N PRO A 503 36.38 36.62 -41.61
CA PRO A 503 35.86 37.95 -41.34
C PRO A 503 35.13 38.48 -42.57
N GLY A 504 33.84 38.78 -42.42
CA GLY A 504 33.07 39.53 -43.42
C GLY A 504 31.76 38.87 -43.83
N ALA A 505 30.77 38.88 -42.95
CA ALA A 505 29.38 38.79 -43.36
C ALA A 505 28.53 39.66 -42.42
N VAL A 506 27.94 40.70 -43.01
CA VAL A 506 27.10 41.70 -42.35
C VAL A 506 25.73 41.10 -42.07
N VAL A 507 25.26 41.22 -40.83
CA VAL A 507 23.90 40.87 -40.41
C VAL A 507 22.98 42.08 -40.60
N PRO A 508 21.77 41.95 -41.19
CA PRO A 508 20.72 42.91 -40.95
C PRO A 508 19.92 42.49 -39.71
N LEU A 509 19.87 43.41 -38.76
CA LEU A 509 19.02 43.38 -37.58
C LEU A 509 17.57 43.65 -37.99
N VAL A 510 16.63 42.78 -37.64
CA VAL A 510 15.20 43.15 -37.55
C VAL A 510 14.62 42.62 -36.23
N LEU A 511 14.31 43.57 -35.35
CA LEU A 511 13.43 43.41 -34.19
C LEU A 511 11.99 43.15 -34.67
N GLY A 512 11.23 42.34 -33.92
CA GLY A 512 9.79 42.61 -33.79
C GLY A 512 8.87 41.41 -33.55
N ALA A 513 8.41 41.34 -32.29
CA ALA A 513 7.04 41.09 -31.86
C ALA A 513 6.48 39.65 -31.68
N VAL A 514 5.90 39.53 -30.49
CA VAL A 514 5.11 38.48 -29.86
C VAL A 514 3.79 38.23 -30.60
N GLY A 515 3.33 36.97 -30.67
CA GLY A 515 1.97 36.61 -31.06
C GLY A 515 1.64 35.15 -30.78
N ASN A 516 0.80 34.90 -29.78
CA ASN A 516 0.17 33.62 -29.49
C ASN A 516 -0.76 33.19 -30.65
N ALA A 517 -0.70 31.93 -31.06
CA ALA A 517 -1.82 31.22 -31.68
C ALA A 517 -1.66 29.69 -31.55
N VAL A 518 -2.70 29.09 -30.98
CA VAL A 518 -2.99 27.64 -30.94
C VAL A 518 -3.30 27.12 -32.35
N PRO A 519 -2.95 25.88 -32.72
CA PRO A 519 -3.62 25.19 -33.81
C PRO A 519 -4.60 24.13 -33.27
N SER A 520 -5.86 24.28 -33.67
CA SER A 520 -6.85 23.22 -33.66
C SER A 520 -6.53 22.18 -34.74
N ALA A 521 -6.87 20.92 -34.48
CA ALA A 521 -6.91 19.88 -35.50
C ALA A 521 -8.25 19.13 -35.40
N ALA A 522 -8.87 19.02 -36.56
CA ALA A 522 -10.21 18.53 -36.83
C ALA A 522 -10.45 17.04 -36.50
N ALA A 523 -11.69 16.84 -36.04
CA ALA A 523 -12.59 15.70 -36.22
C ALA A 523 -12.20 14.64 -37.27
N VAL A 524 -12.23 13.38 -36.83
CA VAL A 524 -12.70 12.23 -37.60
C VAL A 524 -13.66 11.45 -36.72
N GLY A 525 -14.93 11.43 -37.10
CA GLY A 525 -15.97 10.69 -36.39
C GLY A 525 -15.87 9.19 -36.64
N ASN A 526 -16.22 8.41 -35.62
CA ASN A 526 -16.75 7.07 -35.84
C ASN A 526 -17.80 6.76 -34.78
N SER A 527 -19.02 6.60 -35.26
CA SER A 527 -20.18 6.12 -34.54
C SER A 527 -20.09 4.60 -34.38
N THR A 528 -20.21 4.10 -33.16
CA THR A 528 -20.65 2.71 -32.92
C THR A 528 -21.76 2.73 -31.88
N SER A 529 -22.96 2.47 -32.39
CA SER A 529 -24.22 2.31 -31.69
C SER A 529 -24.22 1.10 -30.77
N ARG A 530 -24.70 1.29 -29.54
CA ARG A 530 -25.15 0.25 -28.61
C ARG A 530 -26.20 -0.64 -29.28
N ALA A 531 -26.05 -1.95 -29.16
CA ALA A 531 -27.10 -2.92 -29.45
C ALA A 531 -27.57 -3.54 -28.12
N ALA A 532 -28.74 -3.09 -27.68
CA ALA A 532 -29.58 -3.83 -26.76
C ALA A 532 -30.30 -4.93 -27.57
N ALA A 533 -30.35 -6.16 -27.05
CA ALA A 533 -31.18 -7.23 -27.61
C ALA A 533 -32.12 -7.74 -26.52
N VAL A 534 -33.39 -7.39 -26.68
CA VAL A 534 -34.54 -7.89 -25.94
C VAL A 534 -35.07 -9.15 -26.62
N ILE A 535 -35.57 -10.06 -25.77
CA ILE A 535 -36.25 -11.33 -26.00
C ILE A 535 -37.40 -11.25 -27.01
N GLY A 536 -37.61 -12.30 -27.83
CA GLY A 536 -38.87 -12.50 -28.56
C GLY A 536 -38.89 -13.59 -29.66
N ASN A 537 -39.21 -14.82 -29.24
CA ASN A 537 -39.89 -15.95 -29.92
C ASN A 537 -40.08 -16.01 -31.46
N SER A 538 -39.72 -17.19 -32.02
CA SER A 538 -40.54 -18.05 -32.91
C SER A 538 -39.71 -19.33 -33.21
N ILE A 539 -39.97 -20.48 -32.57
CA ILE A 539 -40.92 -21.56 -32.91
C ILE A 539 -40.74 -22.17 -34.32
N ASP A 540 -40.35 -23.45 -34.28
CA ASP A 540 -40.63 -24.60 -35.16
C ASP A 540 -39.58 -25.20 -36.12
N ALA A 541 -39.57 -26.55 -36.04
CA ALA A 541 -38.80 -27.61 -36.72
C ALA A 541 -37.37 -27.84 -36.17
N ILE A 542 -37.06 -28.96 -35.48
CA ILE A 542 -37.24 -30.34 -35.92
C ILE A 542 -37.54 -31.28 -34.73
N LEU A 543 -38.63 -32.03 -34.88
CA LEU A 543 -39.05 -33.17 -34.07
C LEU A 543 -38.06 -34.35 -34.22
N GLY A 544 -37.82 -35.08 -33.12
CA GLY A 544 -37.04 -36.31 -33.17
C GLY A 544 -36.90 -37.06 -31.83
N ASN A 545 -38.03 -37.44 -31.24
CA ASN A 545 -38.28 -38.57 -30.33
C ASN A 545 -37.11 -39.23 -29.55
N GLY A 546 -37.31 -39.34 -28.24
CA GLY A 546 -36.58 -40.32 -27.41
C GLY A 546 -36.95 -40.30 -25.93
N GLU A 547 -38.21 -40.56 -25.58
CA GLU A 547 -38.58 -40.97 -24.22
C GLU A 547 -37.83 -42.25 -23.81
N ARG A 548 -37.35 -42.33 -22.55
CA ARG A 548 -37.80 -43.35 -21.57
C ARG A 548 -37.11 -43.25 -20.20
N LYS A 549 -37.98 -43.02 -19.21
CA LYS A 549 -38.13 -43.73 -17.92
C LYS A 549 -37.07 -43.59 -16.82
N GLU A 550 -37.50 -42.88 -15.78
CA GLU A 550 -37.24 -43.22 -14.37
C GLU A 550 -37.68 -44.66 -14.03
N SER A 551 -36.90 -45.31 -13.17
CA SER A 551 -37.45 -46.12 -12.08
C SER A 551 -36.40 -46.44 -11.01
N LYS A 552 -36.82 -46.20 -9.76
CA LYS A 552 -36.30 -46.63 -8.44
C LYS A 552 -35.23 -45.78 -7.76
#